data_AF-A0A972LL45-F1
#
_entry.id   AF-A0A972LL45-F1
#
_cell.length_a   1.000
_cell.length_b   1.000
_cell.length_c   1.000
_cell.angle_alpha   90.00
_cell.angle_beta   90.00
_cell.angle_gamma   90.00
#
_symmetry.space_group_name_H-M   'P 1'
#
loop_
_entity.id
_entity.type
_entity.pdbx_description
1 polymer ?
#
loop_
_entity_poly.entity_id
_entity_poly.type
_entity_poly.pdbx_seq_one_letter_code
_entity_poly.pdbx_strand_id
1 'polypeptide(L)'
;MAKINTHASGHGSKTEHYAGGTIIQYNIFPKTTASDKKRLDNVNDAYNILSRLDIKIDLQGPCNRYFRTLPKGKTFRHFWRDNTIFINYSPSIVSGFYGATHSNDRDICISAWCLDNTNRWMVAATIMHEFAHIGGAPGGASHSAEKAADMCGFKQQYNPTILGSIKQLGAYLEKLA
;
A
#
# COMPACT_ATOMS: atom_id res chain seq x y z
N MET A 1 -9.81 11.25 6.92
CA MET A 1 -8.72 10.64 6.14
C MET A 1 -8.36 9.31 6.77
N ALA A 2 -7.88 8.37 5.97
CA ALA A 2 -7.31 7.13 6.45
C ALA A 2 -6.24 7.42 7.50
N LYS A 3 -6.03 6.48 8.42
CA LYS A 3 -5.19 6.70 9.60
C LYS A 3 -3.97 5.81 9.56
N ILE A 4 -2.80 6.34 9.94
CA ILE A 4 -1.66 5.50 10.25
C ILE A 4 -1.93 4.83 11.59
N ASN A 5 -1.82 3.50 11.64
CA ASN A 5 -2.04 2.74 12.85
C ASN A 5 -0.86 2.93 13.82
N THR A 6 -1.06 3.78 14.81
CA THR A 6 -0.12 4.03 15.91
C THR A 6 -0.81 3.74 17.23
N HIS A 7 -0.07 3.68 18.32
CA HIS A 7 -0.68 3.50 19.66
C HIS A 7 -1.73 4.57 20.00
N ALA A 8 -1.69 5.75 19.37
CA ALA A 8 -2.67 6.81 19.58
C ALA A 8 -3.98 6.60 18.80
N SER A 9 -4.01 5.75 17.76
CA SER A 9 -5.19 5.56 16.92
C SER A 9 -6.17 4.50 17.43
N GLY A 10 -5.77 3.68 18.42
CA GLY A 10 -6.64 2.69 19.05
C GLY A 10 -7.06 1.50 18.16
N HIS A 11 -6.36 1.28 17.03
CA HIS A 11 -6.65 0.16 16.12
C HIS A 11 -5.73 -1.03 16.45
N GLY A 12 -6.34 -2.16 16.84
CA GLY A 12 -5.60 -3.37 17.22
C GLY A 12 -4.90 -4.06 16.04
N SER A 13 -3.97 -4.97 16.34
CA SER A 13 -3.30 -5.77 15.32
C SER A 13 -4.21 -6.84 14.71
N LYS A 14 -3.97 -7.18 13.45
CA LYS A 14 -4.67 -8.28 12.73
C LYS A 14 -3.69 -9.16 11.98
N THR A 15 -4.17 -10.32 11.55
CA THR A 15 -3.39 -11.27 10.76
C THR A 15 -4.29 -11.97 9.75
N GLU A 16 -3.77 -12.20 8.56
CA GLU A 16 -4.45 -12.92 7.49
C GLU A 16 -3.61 -14.10 7.02
N HIS A 17 -4.25 -15.26 6.86
CA HIS A 17 -3.63 -16.51 6.47
C HIS A 17 -4.03 -16.84 5.04
N TYR A 18 -3.03 -17.12 4.20
CA TYR A 18 -3.22 -17.47 2.81
C TYR A 18 -2.85 -18.93 2.55
N ALA A 19 -3.44 -19.49 1.50
CA ALA A 19 -3.03 -20.79 0.97
C ALA A 19 -1.51 -20.79 0.68
N GLY A 20 -0.84 -21.88 1.06
CA GLY A 20 0.63 -21.98 1.02
C GLY A 20 1.34 -21.43 2.27
N GLY A 21 0.62 -21.22 3.37
CA GLY A 21 1.22 -20.92 4.68
C GLY A 21 1.73 -19.50 4.85
N THR A 22 1.45 -18.60 3.90
CA THR A 22 1.82 -17.18 4.03
C THR A 22 0.93 -16.51 5.06
N ILE A 23 1.56 -15.77 5.97
CA ILE A 23 0.90 -15.01 7.03
C ILE A 23 1.24 -13.54 6.81
N ILE A 24 0.21 -12.70 6.67
CA ILE A 24 0.36 -11.24 6.58
C ILE A 24 -0.13 -10.63 7.89
N GLN A 25 0.68 -9.73 8.46
CA GLN A 25 0.36 -9.08 9.73
C GLN A 25 0.10 -7.59 9.51
N TYR A 26 -0.93 -7.08 10.17
CA TYR A 26 -1.37 -5.69 10.14
C TYR A 26 -1.25 -5.15 11.56
N ASN A 27 -0.05 -4.70 11.93
CA ASN A 27 0.28 -4.30 13.28
C ASN A 27 0.27 -2.78 13.45
N ILE A 28 0.23 -2.35 14.70
CA ILE A 28 0.58 -0.99 15.10
C ILE A 28 2.03 -0.73 14.71
N PHE A 29 2.32 0.46 14.16
CA PHE A 29 3.69 0.90 13.90
C PHE A 29 4.48 0.97 15.22
N PRO A 30 5.60 0.24 15.34
CA PRO A 30 6.46 0.35 16.51
C PRO A 30 7.12 1.74 16.55
N LYS A 31 7.57 2.16 17.73
CA LYS A 31 8.27 3.44 17.93
C LYS A 31 9.40 3.36 18.96
N THR A 32 9.82 2.15 19.31
CA THR A 32 10.74 1.90 20.42
C THR A 32 12.20 2.06 19.99
N THR A 33 12.56 1.58 18.80
CA THR A 33 13.93 1.66 18.28
C THR A 33 14.11 2.82 17.30
N ALA A 34 15.37 3.15 16.99
CA ALA A 34 15.70 4.13 15.96
C ALA A 34 15.22 3.68 14.56
N SER A 35 15.33 2.38 14.24
CA SER A 35 14.78 1.81 13.01
C SER A 35 13.26 1.95 12.96
N ASP A 36 12.56 1.73 14.06
CA ASP A 36 11.10 1.86 14.10
C ASP A 36 10.66 3.30 13.85
N LYS A 37 11.33 4.27 14.49
CA LYS A 37 11.10 5.69 14.25
C LYS A 37 11.34 6.06 12.79
N LYS A 38 12.46 5.62 12.21
CA LYS A 38 12.78 5.85 10.79
C LYS A 38 11.71 5.28 9.85
N ARG A 39 11.23 4.06 10.12
CA ARG A 39 10.16 3.42 9.34
C ARG A 39 8.86 4.21 9.43
N LEU A 40 8.48 4.64 10.65
CA LEU A 40 7.31 5.49 10.87
C LEU A 40 7.44 6.85 10.17
N ASP A 41 8.62 7.47 10.21
CA ASP A 41 8.91 8.72 9.50
C ASP A 41 8.74 8.55 7.98
N ASN A 42 9.21 7.43 7.42
CA ASN A 42 9.06 7.13 5.99
C ASN A 42 7.56 6.99 5.60
N VAL A 43 6.74 6.37 6.45
CA VAL A 43 5.29 6.29 6.24
C VAL A 43 4.60 7.64 6.42
N ASN A 44 5.01 8.45 7.40
CA ASN A 44 4.49 9.80 7.58
C ASN A 44 4.78 10.69 6.36
N ASP A 45 5.99 10.60 5.81
CA ASP A 45 6.36 11.31 4.59
C ASP A 45 5.49 10.87 3.39
N ALA A 46 5.30 9.57 3.21
CA ALA A 46 4.43 9.01 2.18
C ALA A 46 2.97 9.45 2.35
N TYR A 47 2.45 9.43 3.58
CA TYR A 47 1.12 9.91 3.93
C TYR A 47 0.95 11.39 3.59
N ASN A 48 1.97 12.21 3.87
CA ASN A 48 1.95 13.64 3.55
C ASN A 48 1.97 13.89 2.04
N ILE A 49 2.69 13.08 1.27
CA ILE A 49 2.65 13.11 -0.21
C ILE A 49 1.22 12.86 -0.70
N LEU A 50 0.57 11.80 -0.21
CA LEU A 50 -0.80 11.46 -0.59
C LEU A 50 -1.84 12.49 -0.12
N SER A 51 -1.65 13.08 1.06
CA SER A 51 -2.50 14.18 1.54
C SER A 51 -2.40 15.41 0.64
N ARG A 52 -1.19 15.77 0.21
CA ARG A 52 -0.99 16.87 -0.75
C ARG A 52 -1.55 16.54 -2.13
N LEU A 53 -1.46 15.27 -2.55
CA LEU A 53 -2.10 14.80 -3.77
C LEU A 53 -3.62 14.97 -3.65
N ASP A 54 -4.26 14.54 -2.55
CA ASP A 54 -5.71 14.74 -2.35
C ASP A 54 -6.10 16.21 -2.46
N ILE A 55 -5.31 17.15 -1.92
CA ILE A 55 -5.62 18.59 -2.04
C ILE A 55 -5.54 19.05 -3.51
N LYS A 56 -4.60 18.53 -4.28
CA LYS A 56 -4.32 18.97 -5.66
C LYS A 56 -5.15 18.26 -6.73
N ILE A 57 -5.61 17.03 -6.49
CA ILE A 57 -6.35 16.27 -7.51
C ILE A 57 -7.73 16.88 -7.74
N ASP A 58 -8.07 17.08 -8.99
CA ASP A 58 -9.45 17.35 -9.39
C ASP A 58 -10.30 16.07 -9.17
N LEU A 59 -11.58 16.24 -8.78
CA LEU A 59 -12.56 15.16 -8.74
C LEU A 59 -12.73 14.49 -10.11
N GLN A 60 -12.50 15.22 -11.20
CA GLN A 60 -12.47 14.69 -12.57
C GLN A 60 -11.04 14.46 -13.08
N GLY A 61 -10.03 14.55 -12.22
CA GLY A 61 -8.65 14.26 -12.56
C GLY A 61 -8.44 12.78 -12.92
N PRO A 62 -7.35 12.44 -13.64
CA PRO A 62 -7.06 11.08 -14.09
C PRO A 62 -7.09 10.02 -12.96
N CYS A 63 -6.56 10.35 -11.79
CA CYS A 63 -6.58 9.48 -10.60
C CYS A 63 -8.02 9.10 -10.16
N ASN A 64 -8.87 10.10 -9.90
CA ASN A 64 -10.23 9.86 -9.44
C ASN A 64 -11.12 9.22 -10.53
N ARG A 65 -10.91 9.58 -11.80
CA ARG A 65 -11.57 8.91 -12.93
C ARG A 65 -11.21 7.44 -13.00
N TYR A 66 -9.92 7.11 -12.85
CA TYR A 66 -9.49 5.71 -12.87
C TYR A 66 -10.10 4.91 -11.71
N PHE A 67 -10.06 5.43 -10.48
CA PHE A 67 -10.67 4.76 -9.33
C PHE A 67 -12.17 4.49 -9.52
N ARG A 68 -12.91 5.37 -10.21
CA ARG A 68 -14.33 5.12 -10.55
C ARG A 68 -14.54 3.96 -11.52
N THR A 69 -13.52 3.56 -12.28
CA THR A 69 -13.57 2.37 -13.15
C THR A 69 -13.33 1.07 -12.40
N LEU A 70 -12.81 1.15 -11.16
CA LEU A 70 -12.65 -0.02 -10.31
C LEU A 70 -14.03 -0.51 -9.80
N PRO A 71 -14.17 -1.79 -9.45
CA PRO A 71 -15.47 -2.40 -9.14
C PRO A 71 -16.33 -1.69 -8.10
N LYS A 72 -15.74 -1.00 -7.11
CA LYS A 72 -16.52 -0.25 -6.11
C LYS A 72 -17.03 1.11 -6.59
N GLY A 73 -16.57 1.59 -7.76
CA GLY A 73 -17.11 2.78 -8.42
C GLY A 73 -16.93 4.10 -7.66
N LYS A 74 -16.00 4.17 -6.71
CA LYS A 74 -15.72 5.38 -5.91
C LYS A 74 -14.41 6.04 -6.34
N THR A 75 -14.20 7.28 -5.94
CA THR A 75 -12.95 8.01 -6.22
C THR A 75 -11.85 7.62 -5.22
N PHE A 76 -10.57 7.86 -5.56
CA PHE A 76 -9.48 7.75 -4.59
C PHE A 76 -9.77 8.63 -3.37
N ARG A 77 -10.21 9.88 -3.61
CA ARG A 77 -10.59 10.81 -2.53
C ARG A 77 -11.63 10.23 -1.57
N HIS A 78 -12.60 9.45 -2.06
CA HIS A 78 -13.59 8.80 -1.20
C HIS A 78 -12.92 7.85 -0.20
N PHE A 79 -12.07 6.95 -0.67
CA PHE A 79 -11.35 6.02 0.20
C PHE A 79 -10.30 6.73 1.06
N TRP A 80 -9.51 7.63 0.48
CA TRP A 80 -8.50 8.39 1.23
C TRP A 80 -9.10 9.19 2.39
N ARG A 81 -10.31 9.73 2.22
CA ARG A 81 -10.98 10.51 3.27
C ARG A 81 -11.71 9.66 4.30
N ASP A 82 -11.93 8.37 4.04
CA ASP A 82 -12.55 7.44 4.97
C ASP A 82 -11.66 7.21 6.21
N ASN A 83 -12.17 7.56 7.38
CA ASN A 83 -11.42 7.50 8.64
C ASN A 83 -11.48 6.12 9.32
N THR A 84 -12.11 5.14 8.66
CA THR A 84 -12.18 3.73 9.06
C THR A 84 -11.12 2.88 8.37
N ILE A 85 -10.38 3.42 7.40
CA ILE A 85 -9.27 2.75 6.73
C ILE A 85 -7.96 3.03 7.49
N PHE A 86 -7.17 1.98 7.70
CA PHE A 86 -5.91 2.03 8.44
C PHE A 86 -4.72 1.58 7.60
N ILE A 87 -3.61 2.30 7.74
CA ILE A 87 -2.30 1.96 7.21
C ILE A 87 -1.49 1.38 8.37
N ASN A 88 -1.18 0.10 8.27
CA ASN A 88 -0.59 -0.73 9.31
C ASN A 88 0.86 -1.10 8.96
N TYR A 89 1.59 -1.58 9.96
CA TYR A 89 2.93 -2.10 9.83
C TYR A 89 2.92 -3.62 9.66
N SER A 90 3.70 -4.15 8.72
CA SER A 90 4.02 -5.57 8.66
C SER A 90 5.50 -5.76 8.99
N PRO A 91 5.87 -6.64 9.95
CA PRO A 91 7.26 -6.88 10.30
C PRO A 91 8.01 -7.72 9.26
N SER A 92 7.34 -8.12 8.17
CA SER A 92 7.94 -8.94 7.12
C SER A 92 9.16 -8.24 6.50
N ILE A 93 10.27 -8.97 6.48
CA ILE A 93 11.53 -8.60 5.81
C ILE A 93 11.72 -9.35 4.49
N VAL A 94 10.67 -10.06 4.01
CA VAL A 94 10.74 -10.85 2.78
C VAL A 94 11.04 -9.91 1.60
N SER A 95 12.09 -10.25 0.85
CA SER A 95 12.51 -9.44 -0.29
C SER A 95 11.40 -9.30 -1.33
N GLY A 96 11.15 -8.07 -1.77
CA GLY A 96 10.13 -7.77 -2.77
C GLY A 96 8.69 -7.82 -2.26
N PHE A 97 8.44 -7.97 -0.95
CA PHE A 97 7.10 -7.81 -0.38
C PHE A 97 6.92 -6.35 0.06
N TYR A 98 6.06 -5.57 -0.62
CA TYR A 98 5.95 -4.12 -0.36
C TYR A 98 4.84 -3.76 0.64
N GLY A 99 3.69 -4.41 0.54
CA GLY A 99 2.49 -4.13 1.34
C GLY A 99 1.43 -5.19 1.12
N ALA A 100 0.21 -4.96 1.60
CA ALA A 100 -0.96 -5.76 1.24
C ALA A 100 -2.23 -5.10 1.75
N THR A 101 -3.34 -5.34 1.07
CA THR A 101 -4.69 -5.01 1.51
C THR A 101 -5.35 -6.24 2.13
N HIS A 102 -5.90 -6.10 3.32
CA HIS A 102 -6.65 -7.14 4.01
C HIS A 102 -7.99 -7.38 3.32
N SER A 103 -8.51 -8.61 3.36
CA SER A 103 -9.85 -8.98 2.87
C SER A 103 -11.03 -8.16 3.40
N ASN A 104 -10.86 -7.36 4.45
CA ASN A 104 -11.92 -6.50 4.99
C ASN A 104 -12.03 -5.16 4.25
N ASP A 105 -11.12 -4.88 3.30
CA ASP A 105 -11.01 -3.63 2.55
C ASP A 105 -10.86 -2.37 3.40
N ARG A 106 -10.37 -2.51 4.63
CA ARG A 106 -10.15 -1.44 5.60
C ARG A 106 -8.73 -1.37 6.10
N ASP A 107 -7.94 -2.43 5.93
CA ASP A 107 -6.57 -2.48 6.43
C ASP A 107 -5.59 -2.65 5.28
N ILE A 108 -4.65 -1.73 5.22
CA ILE A 108 -3.45 -1.79 4.37
C ILE A 108 -2.28 -2.07 5.31
N CYS A 109 -1.31 -2.90 4.92
CA CYS A 109 -0.02 -2.97 5.59
C CYS A 109 1.10 -2.51 4.65
N ILE A 110 2.16 -1.95 5.22
CA ILE A 110 3.44 -1.70 4.55
C ILE A 110 4.51 -2.49 5.29
N SER A 111 5.34 -3.23 4.55
CA SER A 111 6.33 -4.13 5.13
C SER A 111 7.57 -3.41 5.64
N ALA A 112 8.26 -4.01 6.61
CA ALA A 112 9.58 -3.58 7.04
C ALA A 112 10.57 -3.55 5.87
N TRP A 113 10.53 -4.56 5.00
CA TRP A 113 11.39 -4.60 3.81
C TRP A 113 11.20 -3.36 2.90
N CYS A 114 9.96 -2.98 2.62
CA CYS A 114 9.64 -1.78 1.83
C CYS A 114 10.20 -0.52 2.48
N LEU A 115 9.97 -0.37 3.78
CA LEU A 115 10.34 0.82 4.54
C LEU A 115 11.84 0.98 4.70
N ASP A 116 12.58 -0.12 4.75
CA ASP A 116 14.03 -0.13 4.91
C ASP A 116 14.79 0.01 3.59
N ASN A 117 14.24 -0.49 2.49
CA ASN A 117 14.94 -0.61 1.20
C ASN A 117 14.45 0.36 0.13
N THR A 118 13.44 1.19 0.42
CA THR A 118 12.87 2.13 -0.55
C THR A 118 12.69 3.53 0.03
N ASN A 119 12.47 4.50 -0.85
CA ASN A 119 12.21 5.89 -0.44
C ASN A 119 10.71 6.16 -0.26
N ARG A 120 10.39 7.27 0.41
CA ARG A 120 9.01 7.75 0.65
C ARG A 120 8.10 7.82 -0.57
N TRP A 121 8.64 8.03 -1.78
CA TRP A 121 7.83 8.05 -3.01
C TRP A 121 7.37 6.65 -3.40
N MET A 122 8.24 5.65 -3.24
CA MET A 122 7.87 4.25 -3.44
C MET A 122 6.87 3.77 -2.39
N VAL A 123 7.03 4.19 -1.13
CA VAL A 123 6.05 3.91 -0.08
C VAL A 123 4.70 4.55 -0.39
N ALA A 124 4.66 5.80 -0.89
CA ALA A 124 3.43 6.46 -1.31
C ALA A 124 2.76 5.75 -2.50
N ALA A 125 3.55 5.31 -3.48
CA ALA A 125 3.06 4.51 -4.61
C ALA A 125 2.48 3.16 -4.16
N THR A 126 3.14 2.50 -3.19
CA THR A 126 2.65 1.27 -2.57
C THR A 126 1.31 1.52 -1.88
N ILE A 127 1.19 2.55 -1.04
CA ILE A 127 -0.08 2.87 -0.38
C ILE A 127 -1.18 3.15 -1.43
N MET A 128 -0.89 3.90 -2.49
CA MET A 128 -1.85 4.15 -3.58
C MET A 128 -2.29 2.86 -4.29
N HIS A 129 -1.36 1.94 -4.54
CA HIS A 129 -1.64 0.62 -5.09
C HIS A 129 -2.60 -0.16 -4.18
N GLU A 130 -2.33 -0.19 -2.87
CA GLU A 130 -3.21 -0.85 -1.90
C GLU A 130 -4.60 -0.19 -1.80
N PHE A 131 -4.69 1.12 -1.94
CA PHE A 131 -5.99 1.80 -2.07
C PHE A 131 -6.77 1.35 -3.32
N ALA A 132 -6.10 0.98 -4.41
CA ALA A 132 -6.77 0.44 -5.58
C ALA A 132 -7.41 -0.92 -5.28
N HIS A 133 -6.75 -1.77 -4.48
CA HIS A 133 -7.34 -3.01 -3.99
C HIS A 133 -8.56 -2.76 -3.11
N ILE A 134 -8.52 -1.77 -2.20
CA ILE A 134 -9.73 -1.31 -1.49
C ILE A 134 -10.81 -0.88 -2.48
N GLY A 135 -10.45 -0.25 -3.60
CA GLY A 135 -11.36 0.11 -4.69
C GLY A 135 -11.92 -1.07 -5.49
N GLY A 136 -11.46 -2.30 -5.21
CA GLY A 136 -11.85 -3.53 -5.86
C GLY A 136 -10.93 -3.96 -7.00
N ALA A 137 -9.76 -3.35 -7.18
CA ALA A 137 -8.79 -3.82 -8.17
C ALA A 137 -8.42 -5.28 -7.87
N PRO A 138 -8.52 -6.21 -8.83
CA PRO A 138 -8.12 -7.59 -8.59
C PRO A 138 -6.60 -7.69 -8.43
N GLY A 139 -6.16 -8.57 -7.53
CA GLY A 139 -4.76 -8.97 -7.38
C GLY A 139 -4.32 -10.00 -8.42
N GLY A 140 -3.16 -10.63 -8.18
CA GLY A 140 -2.62 -11.67 -9.06
C GLY A 140 -2.09 -11.12 -10.38
N ALA A 141 -2.54 -11.66 -11.52
CA ALA A 141 -2.07 -11.29 -12.86
C ALA A 141 -2.64 -9.96 -13.41
N SER A 142 -3.48 -9.27 -12.63
CA SER A 142 -4.06 -7.98 -13.03
C SER A 142 -3.12 -6.84 -12.71
N HIS A 143 -2.95 -5.92 -13.67
CA HIS A 143 -2.18 -4.68 -13.51
C HIS A 143 -3.00 -3.48 -13.02
N SER A 144 -4.22 -3.72 -12.53
CA SER A 144 -5.16 -2.64 -12.22
C SER A 144 -4.68 -1.76 -11.06
N ALA A 145 -4.05 -2.37 -10.05
CA ALA A 145 -3.53 -1.63 -8.91
C ALA A 145 -2.28 -0.81 -9.27
N GLU A 146 -1.39 -1.35 -10.11
CA GLU A 146 -0.23 -0.65 -10.64
C GLU A 146 -0.62 0.51 -11.57
N LYS A 147 -1.66 0.31 -12.40
CA LYS A 147 -2.23 1.37 -13.21
C LYS A 147 -2.81 2.50 -12.35
N ALA A 148 -3.34 2.22 -11.17
CA ALA A 148 -3.78 3.26 -10.24
C ALA A 148 -2.62 4.19 -9.83
N ALA A 149 -1.46 3.62 -9.50
CA ALA A 149 -0.28 4.39 -9.15
C ALA A 149 0.18 5.30 -10.30
N ASP A 150 0.21 4.80 -11.54
CA ASP A 150 0.51 5.60 -12.74
C ASP A 150 -0.49 6.76 -12.91
N MET A 151 -1.79 6.45 -12.92
CA MET A 151 -2.88 7.42 -13.10
C MET A 151 -2.94 8.48 -11.99
N CYS A 152 -2.34 8.20 -10.85
CA CYS A 152 -2.25 9.10 -9.70
C CYS A 152 -0.90 9.81 -9.56
N GLY A 153 -0.03 9.76 -10.57
CA GLY A 153 1.18 10.57 -10.66
C GLY A 153 2.46 9.91 -10.16
N PHE A 154 2.46 8.60 -9.93
CA PHE A 154 3.62 7.82 -9.48
C PHE A 154 4.31 7.06 -10.62
N LYS A 155 4.16 7.52 -11.87
CA LYS A 155 4.71 6.88 -13.06
C LYS A 155 6.23 6.67 -13.03
N GLN A 156 6.98 7.54 -12.35
CA GLN A 156 8.44 7.41 -12.24
C GLN A 156 8.86 6.31 -11.25
N GLN A 157 7.93 5.86 -10.41
CA GLN A 157 8.07 4.78 -9.44
C GLN A 157 7.35 3.51 -9.94
N TYR A 158 6.62 3.62 -11.05
CA TYR A 158 5.98 2.51 -11.74
C TYR A 158 7.02 1.74 -12.55
N ASN A 159 7.15 0.45 -12.26
CA ASN A 159 7.87 -0.47 -13.13
C ASN A 159 6.85 -1.44 -13.78
N PRO A 160 6.59 -1.33 -15.09
CA PRO A 160 5.65 -2.21 -15.79
C PRO A 160 6.11 -3.68 -15.85
N THR A 161 7.39 -3.96 -15.61
CA THR A 161 7.90 -5.36 -15.52
C THR A 161 7.61 -5.99 -14.16
N ILE A 162 6.99 -5.25 -13.24
CA ILE A 162 6.56 -5.71 -11.94
C ILE A 162 5.05 -5.99 -12.00
N LEU A 163 4.72 -7.25 -12.24
CA LEU A 163 3.38 -7.82 -12.06
C LEU A 163 3.20 -8.15 -10.58
N GLY A 164 2.29 -7.50 -9.85
CA GLY A 164 1.81 -7.96 -8.55
C GLY A 164 2.91 -8.33 -7.55
N SER A 165 4.03 -7.59 -7.47
CA SER A 165 5.12 -7.89 -6.51
C SER A 165 4.78 -7.48 -5.08
N ILE A 166 3.70 -8.07 -4.62
CA ILE A 166 3.53 -8.52 -3.26
C ILE A 166 3.50 -10.05 -3.20
N LYS A 167 3.73 -10.77 -4.32
CA LYS A 167 4.25 -12.14 -4.23
C LYS A 167 5.14 -12.56 -5.41
N GLN A 168 6.39 -12.88 -5.05
CA GLN A 168 7.34 -13.76 -5.73
C GLN A 168 8.14 -13.20 -6.93
N LEU A 169 9.22 -12.49 -6.61
CA LEU A 169 10.45 -12.49 -7.42
C LEU A 169 11.55 -13.38 -6.81
N GLY A 170 11.16 -14.39 -6.02
CA GLY A 170 12.02 -15.49 -5.59
C GLY A 170 11.96 -16.71 -6.54
N ALA A 171 10.87 -16.91 -7.29
CA ALA A 171 10.67 -18.13 -8.08
C ALA A 171 11.15 -18.03 -9.56
N TYR A 172 11.51 -16.83 -10.04
CA TYR A 172 11.96 -16.63 -11.43
C TYR A 172 13.50 -16.66 -11.59
N LEU A 173 14.26 -16.39 -10.52
CA LEU A 173 15.73 -16.39 -10.55
C LEU A 173 16.35 -17.77 -10.24
N GLU A 174 15.60 -18.71 -9.70
CA GLU A 174 16.04 -20.11 -9.47
C GLU A 174 16.00 -20.98 -10.75
N LYS A 175 15.55 -20.45 -11.88
CA LYS A 175 15.56 -21.16 -13.18
C LYS A 175 16.62 -20.66 -14.16
N LEU A 176 17.43 -19.68 -13.76
CA LEU A 176 18.50 -19.10 -14.57
C LEU A 176 19.83 -19.02 -13.80
N ALA A 177 19.97 -19.78 -12.71
CA ALA A 177 21.20 -19.96 -11.95
C ALA A 177 21.49 -21.46 -11.80
#